data_AF-A0A2S5A223-F1
#
_entry.id   AF-A0A2S5A223-F1
#
_cell.length_a   1.000
_cell.length_b   1.000
_cell.length_c   1.000
_cell.angle_alpha   90.00
_cell.angle_beta   90.00
_cell.angle_gamma   90.00
#
_symmetry.space_group_name_H-M   'P 1'
#
loop_
_entity.id
_entity.type
_entity.pdbx_description
1 polymer ?
#
loop_
_entity_poly.entity_id
_entity_poly.type
_entity_poly.pdbx_seq_one_letter_code
_entity_poly.pdbx_strand_id
1 'polypeptide(L)'
;MIYSFFHKFRFSHFLGRNLLTESFLPFKFLYGLFKKINYSKTITKNGVSFTVLLKNGIGTMNFIDDYEKWFDEIIPKVLSSPNSVFIDIGANVGQTLLKTLPYYPEVKYYAIEPNKSCVDYLESLCKVNNFKRVKIINYALSDVVGETELLMRYQDDLLATTTPSFRKYTKYSSKVVVPTTTGDHLIAKENLKEISLIKIDVEGGEYKVLAGLVDSIRIYQPYIICEILPLASKAEDVKNFRILSAQKIFEILSDLDYSVYNIANKRTIQQVEELSLSLESCNYLFIPKSIDHYSVKPTNKKHSNTMEAMLQPI
;
A
#
# COMPACT_ATOMS: atom_id res chain seq x y z
N MET A 1 -30.34 3.92 5.36
CA MET A 1 -30.62 3.61 3.94
C MET A 1 -29.36 3.49 3.08
N ILE A 2 -28.37 4.40 3.18
CA ILE A 2 -27.09 4.35 2.43
C ILE A 2 -26.20 3.15 2.84
N TYR A 3 -26.05 2.87 4.14
CA TYR A 3 -25.21 1.77 4.65
C TYR A 3 -25.72 0.36 4.29
N SER A 4 -27.05 0.17 4.25
CA SER A 4 -27.67 -1.10 3.86
C SER A 4 -27.45 -1.42 2.37
N PHE A 5 -27.21 -0.40 1.54
CA PHE A 5 -27.00 -0.56 0.10
C PHE A 5 -25.55 -0.99 -0.22
N PHE A 6 -24.56 -0.46 0.49
CA PHE A 6 -23.16 -0.90 0.35
C PHE A 6 -22.93 -2.31 0.90
N HIS A 7 -23.60 -2.68 1.99
CA HIS A 7 -23.48 -4.01 2.60
C HIS A 7 -24.12 -5.13 1.75
N LYS A 8 -25.04 -4.79 0.83
CA LYS A 8 -25.68 -5.74 -0.10
C LYS A 8 -24.87 -6.01 -1.37
N PHE A 9 -23.87 -5.19 -1.69
CA PHE A 9 -22.94 -5.47 -2.79
C PHE A 9 -21.73 -6.26 -2.27
N ARG A 10 -21.92 -7.57 -2.05
CA ARG A 10 -20.81 -8.53 -1.97
C ARG A 10 -20.10 -8.54 -3.32
N PHE A 11 -19.05 -7.73 -3.48
CA PHE A 11 -18.16 -7.85 -4.62
C PHE A 11 -17.19 -9.00 -4.37
N SER A 12 -17.43 -10.11 -5.07
CA SER A 12 -16.34 -11.02 -5.43
C SER A 12 -15.34 -10.24 -6.30
N HIS A 13 -14.06 -10.46 -6.03
CA HIS A 13 -12.91 -9.65 -6.47
C HIS A 13 -12.66 -9.61 -7.99
N PHE A 14 -13.62 -10.00 -8.84
CA PHE A 14 -13.36 -10.13 -10.27
C PHE A 14 -14.52 -9.77 -11.21
N LEU A 15 -15.78 -9.76 -10.74
CA LEU A 15 -16.92 -9.40 -11.60
C LEU A 15 -17.33 -7.92 -11.56
N GLY A 16 -16.72 -7.09 -10.71
CA GLY A 16 -17.03 -5.65 -10.66
C GLY A 16 -16.47 -4.80 -11.79
N ARG A 17 -15.68 -5.39 -12.71
CA ARG A 17 -15.00 -4.63 -13.77
C ARG A 17 -15.85 -4.41 -15.03
N ASN A 18 -17.03 -5.04 -15.17
CA ASN A 18 -17.89 -4.90 -16.36
C ASN A 18 -19.36 -4.52 -16.07
N LEU A 19 -19.73 -4.15 -14.84
CA LEU A 19 -21.10 -3.72 -14.49
C LEU A 19 -21.25 -2.21 -14.26
N LEU A 20 -20.23 -1.42 -14.59
CA LEU A 20 -20.28 0.05 -14.54
C LEU A 20 -20.49 0.70 -15.91
N THR A 21 -20.94 -0.08 -16.89
CA THR A 21 -21.31 0.42 -18.22
C THR A 21 -22.81 0.23 -18.41
N GLU A 22 -23.52 1.35 -18.38
CA GLU A 22 -24.85 1.59 -18.97
C GLU A 22 -26.14 1.40 -18.17
N SER A 23 -26.11 1.29 -16.84
CA SER A 23 -27.35 1.53 -16.06
C SER A 23 -27.08 2.29 -14.77
N PHE A 24 -27.98 3.24 -14.48
CA PHE A 24 -28.01 4.20 -13.37
C PHE A 24 -27.44 5.62 -13.61
N LEU A 25 -28.12 6.38 -14.48
CA LEU A 25 -28.13 7.85 -14.45
C LEU A 25 -28.39 8.45 -13.05
N PRO A 26 -29.27 7.89 -12.17
CA PRO A 26 -29.49 8.43 -10.83
C PRO A 26 -28.27 8.28 -9.92
N PHE A 27 -27.44 7.24 -10.13
CA PHE A 27 -26.27 6.97 -9.29
C PHE A 27 -25.14 7.96 -9.56
N LYS A 28 -24.85 8.28 -10.84
CA LYS A 28 -23.89 9.34 -11.18
C LYS A 28 -24.33 10.70 -10.63
N PHE A 29 -25.63 10.99 -10.67
CA PHE A 29 -26.20 12.24 -10.16
C PHE A 29 -26.12 12.33 -8.63
N LEU A 30 -26.57 11.30 -7.90
CA LEU A 30 -26.45 11.25 -6.44
C LEU A 30 -24.98 11.24 -5.99
N TYR A 31 -24.11 10.44 -6.63
CA TYR A 31 -22.67 10.41 -6.35
C TYR A 31 -22.01 11.79 -6.58
N GLY A 32 -22.41 12.51 -7.64
CA GLY A 32 -21.98 13.88 -7.91
C GLY A 32 -22.47 14.89 -6.85
N LEU A 33 -23.67 14.70 -6.30
CA LEU A 33 -24.21 15.50 -5.20
C LEU A 33 -23.47 15.24 -3.88
N PHE A 34 -23.17 13.96 -3.58
CA PHE A 34 -22.45 13.56 -2.37
C PHE A 34 -20.97 13.95 -2.37
N LYS A 35 -20.35 14.13 -3.54
CA LYS A 35 -19.02 14.74 -3.70
C LYS A 35 -18.93 16.20 -3.24
N LYS A 36 -20.03 16.84 -2.83
CA LYS A 36 -20.01 18.22 -2.30
C LYS A 36 -20.31 18.31 -0.80
N ILE A 37 -20.56 17.18 -0.14
CA ILE A 37 -20.91 17.15 1.27
C ILE A 37 -19.66 16.80 2.07
N ASN A 38 -19.19 17.75 2.87
CA ASN A 38 -18.21 17.48 3.91
C ASN A 38 -18.95 16.82 5.08
N TYR A 39 -18.59 15.58 5.40
CA TYR A 39 -19.20 14.80 6.47
C TYR A 39 -18.09 14.15 7.30
N SER A 40 -18.34 13.93 8.58
CA SER A 40 -17.45 13.15 9.44
C SER A 40 -18.24 12.11 10.19
N LYS A 41 -17.66 10.93 10.39
CA LYS A 41 -18.26 9.88 11.19
C LYS A 41 -17.20 9.15 12.00
N THR A 42 -17.55 8.87 13.25
CA THR A 42 -16.75 7.98 14.08
C THR A 42 -16.96 6.53 13.64
N ILE A 43 -15.86 5.85 13.35
CA ILE A 43 -15.80 4.41 13.14
C ILE A 43 -15.01 3.79 14.29
N THR A 44 -15.20 2.50 14.53
CA THR A 44 -14.44 1.75 15.55
C THR A 44 -13.74 0.59 14.88
N LYS A 45 -12.42 0.52 15.01
CA LYS A 45 -11.57 -0.57 14.53
C LYS A 45 -10.83 -1.18 15.71
N ASN A 46 -11.01 -2.50 15.93
CA ASN A 46 -10.44 -3.23 17.07
C ASN A 46 -10.59 -2.50 18.43
N GLY A 47 -11.78 -1.95 18.70
CA GLY A 47 -12.07 -1.22 19.93
C GLY A 47 -11.58 0.23 19.99
N VAL A 48 -10.76 0.67 19.03
CA VAL A 48 -10.28 2.06 18.95
C VAL A 48 -11.19 2.86 18.02
N SER A 49 -11.64 4.02 18.49
CA SER A 49 -12.55 4.88 17.73
C SER A 49 -11.79 6.00 17.01
N PHE A 50 -12.10 6.19 15.72
CA PHE A 50 -11.54 7.25 14.89
C PHE A 50 -12.64 8.07 14.24
N THR A 51 -12.51 9.39 14.25
CA THR A 51 -13.30 10.27 13.39
C THR A 51 -12.72 10.24 11.98
N VAL A 52 -13.45 9.67 11.04
CA VAL A 52 -13.10 9.66 9.61
C VAL A 52 -13.87 10.76 8.89
N LEU A 53 -13.14 11.49 8.04
CA LEU A 53 -13.67 12.58 7.24
C LEU A 53 -14.06 12.06 5.85
N LEU A 54 -15.10 12.63 5.27
CA LEU A 54 -15.44 12.53 3.86
C LEU A 54 -15.38 13.96 3.31
N LYS A 55 -14.36 14.25 2.50
CA LYS A 55 -14.13 15.57 1.89
C LYS A 55 -14.12 15.41 0.38
N ASN A 56 -15.12 15.96 -0.30
CA ASN A 56 -15.24 15.82 -1.75
C ASN A 56 -15.20 14.37 -2.29
N GLY A 57 -15.65 13.39 -1.49
CA GLY A 57 -15.55 11.96 -1.78
C GLY A 57 -14.22 11.30 -1.38
N ILE A 58 -13.20 12.07 -1.02
CA ILE A 58 -11.93 11.60 -0.44
C ILE A 58 -12.21 11.07 0.97
N GLY A 59 -11.64 9.90 1.29
CA GLY A 59 -11.86 9.19 2.56
C GLY A 59 -12.90 8.08 2.51
N THR A 60 -13.59 7.88 1.37
CA THR A 60 -14.58 6.80 1.22
C THR A 60 -14.02 5.42 1.57
N MET A 61 -12.76 5.15 1.19
CA MET A 61 -12.08 3.88 1.47
C MET A 61 -11.92 3.59 2.96
N ASN A 62 -11.85 4.62 3.81
CA ASN A 62 -11.69 4.45 5.25
C ASN A 62 -12.96 3.92 5.94
N PHE A 63 -14.12 3.94 5.25
CA PHE A 63 -15.37 3.35 5.74
C PHE A 63 -15.57 1.89 5.36
N ILE A 64 -14.62 1.28 4.63
CA ILE A 64 -14.68 -0.12 4.21
C ILE A 64 -13.89 -0.97 5.21
N ASP A 65 -14.60 -1.67 6.08
CA ASP A 65 -13.97 -2.51 7.13
C ASP A 65 -13.25 -3.74 6.54
N ASP A 66 -13.70 -4.23 5.38
CA ASP A 66 -13.18 -5.47 4.77
C ASP A 66 -11.97 -5.28 3.85
N TYR A 67 -11.53 -4.03 3.65
CA TYR A 67 -10.41 -3.72 2.75
C TYR A 67 -9.10 -4.26 3.34
N GLU A 68 -8.34 -5.05 2.58
CA GLU A 68 -7.08 -5.73 2.98
C GLU A 68 -7.07 -6.31 4.41
N LYS A 69 -8.11 -7.06 4.80
CA LYS A 69 -8.18 -7.76 6.10
C LYS A 69 -6.97 -8.64 6.44
N TRP A 70 -6.16 -9.03 5.46
CA TRP A 70 -4.93 -9.76 5.71
C TRP A 70 -3.92 -8.93 6.52
N PHE A 71 -3.96 -7.59 6.41
CA PHE A 71 -3.03 -6.70 7.08
C PHE A 71 -3.20 -6.73 8.60
N ASP A 72 -4.44 -6.89 9.08
CA ASP A 72 -4.78 -7.01 10.50
C ASP A 72 -4.11 -8.23 11.17
N GLU A 73 -3.83 -9.29 10.42
CA GLU A 73 -3.13 -10.48 10.91
C GLU A 73 -1.61 -10.38 10.81
N ILE A 74 -1.10 -9.55 9.89
CA ILE A 74 0.34 -9.39 9.65
C ILE A 74 0.91 -8.31 10.56
N ILE A 75 0.19 -7.20 10.77
CA ILE A 75 0.68 -6.04 11.51
C ILE A 75 1.21 -6.39 12.91
N PRO A 76 0.59 -7.29 13.71
CA PRO A 76 1.09 -7.64 15.03
C PRO A 76 2.40 -8.44 15.01
N LYS A 77 2.78 -8.97 13.85
CA LYS A 77 3.91 -9.89 13.66
C LYS A 77 5.13 -9.18 13.08
N VAL A 78 4.91 -8.10 12.34
CA VAL A 78 5.97 -7.30 11.71
C VAL A 78 6.30 -6.02 12.47
N LEU A 79 5.45 -5.59 13.40
CA LEU A 79 5.74 -4.55 14.39
C LEU A 79 5.76 -5.22 15.76
N SER A 80 6.87 -5.16 16.49
CA SER A 80 7.00 -5.84 17.80
C SER A 80 7.18 -4.88 18.97
N SER A 81 7.51 -3.62 18.70
CA SER A 81 7.78 -2.60 19.73
C SER A 81 6.82 -1.42 19.64
N PRO A 82 6.31 -0.89 20.77
CA PRO A 82 5.52 0.34 20.80
C PRO A 82 6.26 1.56 20.22
N ASN A 83 7.60 1.56 20.20
CA ASN A 83 8.41 2.66 19.66
C ASN A 83 8.91 2.41 18.23
N SER A 84 8.45 1.34 17.58
CA SER A 84 8.80 0.98 16.20
C SER A 84 8.57 2.15 15.24
N VAL A 85 9.41 2.22 14.22
CA VAL A 85 9.22 3.14 13.09
C VAL A 85 8.57 2.39 11.95
N PHE A 86 7.44 2.91 11.47
CA PHE A 86 6.74 2.42 10.28
C PHE A 86 6.74 3.51 9.20
N ILE A 87 7.34 3.20 8.06
CA ILE A 87 7.32 4.02 6.84
C ILE A 87 6.26 3.48 5.88
N ASP A 88 5.21 4.25 5.63
CA ASP A 88 4.11 3.93 4.70
C ASP A 88 4.22 4.78 3.43
N ILE A 89 4.64 4.16 2.34
CA ILE A 89 4.96 4.80 1.07
C ILE A 89 3.79 4.58 0.11
N GLY A 90 3.13 5.68 -0.26
CA GLY A 90 1.83 5.66 -0.92
C GLY A 90 0.67 5.66 0.08
N ALA A 91 0.81 6.45 1.16
CA ALA A 91 -0.12 6.46 2.28
C ALA A 91 -1.56 6.87 1.91
N ASN A 92 -1.75 7.52 0.75
CA ASN A 92 -3.04 7.84 0.17
C ASN A 92 -3.95 8.59 1.16
N VAL A 93 -5.09 8.03 1.54
CA VAL A 93 -6.03 8.64 2.49
C VAL A 93 -5.95 8.00 3.88
N GLY A 94 -4.87 7.27 4.19
CA GLY A 94 -4.61 6.75 5.53
C GLY A 94 -5.30 5.43 5.85
N GLN A 95 -5.64 4.63 4.83
CA GLN A 95 -6.25 3.32 5.03
C GLN A 95 -5.38 2.42 5.91
N THR A 96 -4.06 2.40 5.64
CA THR A 96 -3.06 1.65 6.40
C THR A 96 -2.87 2.24 7.79
N LEU A 97 -2.77 3.56 7.92
CA LEU A 97 -2.66 4.25 9.21
C LEU A 97 -3.78 3.86 10.18
N LEU A 98 -5.04 3.91 9.72
CA LEU A 98 -6.20 3.56 10.54
C LEU A 98 -6.31 2.06 10.88
N LYS A 99 -5.57 1.20 10.18
CA LYS A 99 -5.44 -0.23 10.54
C LYS A 99 -4.28 -0.48 11.50
N THR A 100 -3.23 0.33 11.45
CA THR A 100 -2.07 0.17 12.33
C THR A 100 -2.32 0.67 13.75
N LEU A 101 -2.89 1.87 13.90
CA LEU A 101 -3.03 2.53 15.20
C LEU A 101 -3.85 1.76 16.25
N PRO A 102 -4.85 0.93 15.89
CA PRO A 102 -5.51 0.06 16.88
C PRO A 102 -4.59 -0.95 17.55
N TYR A 103 -3.53 -1.40 16.88
CA TYR A 103 -2.56 -2.36 17.41
C TYR A 103 -1.34 -1.65 18.02
N TYR A 104 -0.87 -0.59 17.37
CA TYR A 104 0.33 0.16 17.78
C TYR A 104 0.05 1.66 17.84
N PRO A 105 -0.67 2.14 18.87
CA PRO A 105 -1.02 3.56 19.00
C PRO A 105 0.19 4.49 19.16
N GLU A 106 1.32 3.96 19.66
CA GLU A 106 2.55 4.73 19.92
C GLU A 106 3.61 4.62 18.81
N VAL A 107 3.30 3.91 17.71
CA VAL A 107 4.21 3.76 16.56
C VAL A 107 4.60 5.12 15.99
N LYS A 108 5.87 5.29 15.63
CA LYS A 108 6.32 6.46 14.88
C LYS A 108 6.00 6.23 13.40
N TYR A 109 4.89 6.81 12.95
CA TYR A 109 4.36 6.59 11.61
C TYR A 109 4.82 7.70 10.65
N TYR A 110 5.49 7.34 9.56
CA TYR A 110 5.87 8.24 8.49
C TYR A 110 5.02 7.92 7.26
N ALA A 111 4.07 8.80 6.93
CA ALA A 111 3.19 8.68 5.78
C ALA A 111 3.76 9.48 4.61
N ILE A 112 4.22 8.81 3.55
CA ILE A 112 4.78 9.46 2.36
C ILE A 112 3.74 9.40 1.25
N GLU A 113 3.33 10.57 0.73
CA GLU A 113 2.29 10.68 -0.29
C GLU A 113 2.55 11.90 -1.20
N PRO A 114 2.72 11.72 -2.53
CA PRO A 114 2.93 12.84 -3.44
C PRO A 114 1.66 13.62 -3.78
N ASN A 115 0.47 13.01 -3.75
CA ASN A 115 -0.77 13.66 -4.12
C ASN A 115 -1.20 14.66 -3.03
N LYS A 116 -1.17 15.95 -3.35
CA LYS A 116 -1.49 17.03 -2.42
C LYS A 116 -2.91 16.92 -1.83
N SER A 117 -3.90 16.47 -2.60
CA SER A 117 -5.26 16.27 -2.10
C SER A 117 -5.32 15.17 -1.04
N CYS A 118 -4.52 14.11 -1.20
CA CYS A 118 -4.37 13.03 -0.23
C CYS A 118 -3.62 13.49 1.03
N VAL A 119 -2.55 14.28 0.87
CA VAL A 119 -1.82 14.91 1.99
C VAL A 119 -2.74 15.80 2.81
N ASP A 120 -3.50 16.69 2.18
CA ASP A 120 -4.43 17.60 2.87
C ASP A 120 -5.52 16.84 3.63
N TYR A 121 -5.96 15.71 3.07
CA TYR A 121 -6.87 14.80 3.75
C TYR A 121 -6.21 14.14 4.96
N LEU A 122 -5.01 13.57 4.81
CA LEU A 122 -4.26 12.93 5.89
C LEU A 122 -3.98 13.90 7.04
N GLU A 123 -3.59 15.14 6.74
CA GLU A 123 -3.36 16.18 7.75
C GLU A 123 -4.66 16.48 8.52
N SER A 124 -5.78 16.56 7.81
CA SER A 124 -7.10 16.76 8.41
C SER A 124 -7.51 15.57 9.29
N LEU A 125 -7.24 14.35 8.84
CA LEU A 125 -7.51 13.11 9.56
C LEU A 125 -6.67 13.03 10.84
N CYS A 126 -5.38 13.36 10.77
CA CYS A 126 -4.49 13.40 11.93
C CYS A 126 -4.92 14.47 12.92
N LYS A 127 -5.30 15.66 12.43
CA LYS A 127 -5.75 16.78 13.26
C LYS A 127 -7.02 16.43 14.04
N VAL A 128 -8.05 15.86 13.40
CA VAL A 128 -9.33 15.57 14.06
C VAL A 128 -9.22 14.44 15.09
N ASN A 129 -8.28 13.50 14.89
CA ASN A 129 -8.03 12.40 15.83
C ASN A 129 -6.88 12.68 16.80
N ASN A 130 -6.25 13.85 16.72
CA ASN A 130 -5.12 14.24 17.56
C ASN A 130 -3.92 13.26 17.50
N PHE A 131 -3.63 12.70 16.32
CA PHE A 131 -2.49 11.79 16.15
C PHE A 131 -1.17 12.53 16.32
N LYS A 132 -0.42 12.21 17.38
CA LYS A 132 0.81 12.93 17.76
C LYS A 132 2.09 12.36 17.14
N ARG A 133 2.08 11.08 16.78
CA ARG A 133 3.26 10.35 16.29
C ARG A 133 3.18 10.01 14.80
N VAL A 134 2.37 10.75 14.05
CA VAL A 134 2.22 10.61 12.62
C VAL A 134 2.84 11.83 11.94
N LYS A 135 3.83 11.60 11.08
CA LYS A 135 4.44 12.62 10.24
C LYS A 135 4.05 12.36 8.79
N ILE A 136 3.50 13.38 8.13
CA ILE A 136 3.11 13.32 6.71
C ILE A 136 4.20 14.02 5.90
N ILE A 137 4.65 13.39 4.82
CA ILE A 137 5.73 13.90 3.96
C ILE A 137 5.25 13.91 2.51
N ASN A 138 5.17 15.11 1.93
CA ASN A 138 4.67 15.30 0.57
C ASN A 138 5.78 15.16 -0.48
N TYR A 139 6.20 13.92 -0.74
CA TYR A 139 7.16 13.55 -1.78
C TYR A 139 6.73 12.26 -2.45
N ALA A 140 7.12 12.08 -3.72
CA ALA A 140 7.21 10.76 -4.32
C ALA A 140 8.59 10.17 -4.00
N LEU A 141 8.64 8.95 -3.47
CA LEU A 141 9.92 8.25 -3.39
C LEU A 141 10.30 7.67 -4.75
N SER A 142 11.58 7.81 -5.10
CA SER A 142 12.16 7.31 -6.34
C SER A 142 13.62 6.95 -6.11
N ASP A 143 14.27 6.50 -7.17
CA ASP A 143 15.72 6.32 -7.31
C ASP A 143 16.52 7.64 -7.42
N VAL A 144 15.84 8.79 -7.55
CA VAL A 144 16.48 10.10 -7.74
C VAL A 144 15.77 11.23 -6.99
N VAL A 145 16.54 12.23 -6.57
CA VAL A 145 16.04 13.52 -6.07
C VAL A 145 15.72 14.44 -7.25
N GLY A 146 14.58 15.12 -7.22
CA GLY A 146 14.15 16.00 -8.30
C GLY A 146 12.64 16.20 -8.32
N GLU A 147 12.05 16.05 -9.50
CA GLU A 147 10.61 16.17 -9.73
C GLU A 147 10.15 15.13 -10.75
N THR A 148 8.86 14.78 -10.71
CA THR A 148 8.23 13.88 -11.67
C THR A 148 6.79 14.28 -11.94
N GLU A 149 6.21 13.77 -13.03
CA GLU A 149 4.79 13.93 -13.32
C GLU A 149 3.97 12.88 -12.56
N LEU A 150 3.06 13.33 -11.70
CA LEU A 150 1.99 12.52 -11.15
C LEU A 150 0.81 12.52 -12.13
N LEU A 151 0.49 11.35 -12.67
CA LEU A 151 -0.55 11.17 -13.67
C LEU A 151 -1.89 10.85 -13.02
N MET A 152 -2.93 11.63 -13.34
CA MET A 152 -4.23 11.55 -12.70
C MET A 152 -5.37 11.46 -13.71
N ARG A 153 -6.37 10.63 -13.44
CA ARG A 153 -7.61 10.56 -14.25
C ARG A 153 -8.52 11.75 -14.02
N TYR A 154 -8.39 12.42 -12.89
CA TYR A 154 -9.06 13.66 -12.47
C TYR A 154 -8.29 14.25 -11.27
N GLN A 155 -8.57 15.50 -10.88
CA GLN A 155 -7.75 16.27 -9.91
C GLN A 155 -7.57 15.62 -8.53
N ASP A 156 -8.46 14.71 -8.10
CA ASP A 156 -8.41 14.01 -6.80
C ASP A 156 -8.29 12.48 -6.98
N ASP A 157 -7.58 12.04 -8.01
CA ASP A 157 -7.44 10.61 -8.33
C ASP A 157 -6.61 9.86 -7.27
N LEU A 158 -7.30 9.03 -6.48
CA LEU A 158 -6.68 8.17 -5.46
C LEU A 158 -5.85 7.02 -6.06
N LEU A 159 -5.89 6.81 -7.38
CA LEU A 159 -5.08 5.82 -8.08
C LEU A 159 -4.08 6.48 -9.03
N ALA A 160 -3.62 7.69 -8.68
CA ALA A 160 -2.60 8.40 -9.42
C ALA A 160 -1.27 7.61 -9.43
N THR A 161 -0.47 7.80 -10.47
CA THR A 161 0.80 7.06 -10.64
C THR A 161 1.84 7.96 -11.27
N THR A 162 3.10 7.78 -10.89
CA THR A 162 4.26 8.44 -11.53
C THR A 162 4.81 7.63 -12.71
N THR A 163 4.14 6.54 -13.07
CA THR A 163 4.60 5.58 -14.09
C THR A 163 3.66 5.59 -15.31
N PRO A 164 4.02 6.28 -16.41
CA PRO A 164 3.17 6.37 -17.61
C PRO A 164 2.80 5.02 -18.23
N SER A 165 3.74 4.07 -18.23
CA SER A 165 3.55 2.73 -18.79
C SER A 165 2.64 1.83 -17.95
N PHE A 166 2.23 2.27 -16.76
CA PHE A 166 1.50 1.44 -15.82
C PHE A 166 0.04 1.18 -16.24
N ARG A 167 -0.60 2.14 -16.92
CA ARG A 167 -1.99 2.04 -17.41
C ARG A 167 -2.18 2.73 -18.77
N LYS A 168 -1.61 2.14 -19.82
CA LYS A 168 -1.60 2.70 -21.19
C LYS A 168 -2.94 3.12 -21.79
N TYR A 169 -4.04 2.44 -21.44
CA TYR A 169 -5.39 2.78 -21.95
C TYR A 169 -6.19 3.69 -21.00
N THR A 170 -5.56 4.19 -19.95
CA THR A 170 -6.20 5.17 -19.07
C THR A 170 -6.02 6.55 -19.66
N LYS A 171 -7.13 7.24 -19.94
CA LYS A 171 -7.09 8.65 -20.31
C LYS A 171 -6.79 9.47 -19.06
N TYR A 172 -5.53 9.84 -18.88
CA TYR A 172 -5.14 10.84 -17.89
C TYR A 172 -5.65 12.21 -18.36
N SER A 173 -6.41 12.88 -17.49
CA SER A 173 -6.98 14.20 -17.78
C SER A 173 -6.22 15.33 -17.08
N SER A 174 -5.34 14.98 -16.15
CA SER A 174 -4.51 15.92 -15.39
C SER A 174 -3.11 15.33 -15.17
N LYS A 175 -2.12 16.22 -15.13
CA LYS A 175 -0.75 15.94 -14.73
C LYS A 175 -0.33 17.02 -13.75
N VAL A 176 0.28 16.63 -12.64
CA VAL A 176 0.80 17.55 -11.64
C VAL A 176 2.27 17.23 -11.40
N VAL A 177 3.13 18.24 -11.42
CA VAL A 177 4.54 18.07 -11.05
C VAL A 177 4.64 17.95 -9.54
N VAL A 178 5.28 16.88 -9.07
CA VAL A 178 5.49 16.60 -7.64
C VAL A 178 6.97 16.41 -7.35
N PRO A 179 7.46 16.84 -6.18
CA PRO A 179 8.85 16.64 -5.82
C PRO A 179 9.15 15.16 -5.55
N THR A 180 10.35 14.73 -5.94
CA THR A 180 10.87 13.39 -5.66
C THR A 180 12.08 13.45 -4.73
N THR A 181 12.25 12.40 -3.93
CA THR A 181 13.48 12.15 -3.16
C THR A 181 13.76 10.66 -3.12
N THR A 182 15.00 10.27 -2.79
CA THR A 182 15.29 8.89 -2.42
C THR A 182 14.84 8.63 -0.98
N GLY A 183 14.51 7.38 -0.68
CA GLY A 183 14.19 6.95 0.67
C GLY A 183 15.38 7.10 1.60
N ASP A 184 16.60 6.78 1.13
CA ASP A 184 17.84 6.93 1.89
C ASP A 184 18.09 8.39 2.30
N HIS A 185 17.90 9.34 1.38
CA HIS A 185 18.01 10.76 1.69
C HIS A 185 16.96 11.22 2.72
N LEU A 186 15.72 10.75 2.57
CA LEU A 186 14.64 11.09 3.49
C LEU A 186 14.89 10.51 4.90
N ILE A 187 15.31 9.25 4.99
CA ILE A 187 15.61 8.56 6.25
C ILE A 187 16.77 9.25 6.98
N ALA A 188 17.82 9.64 6.26
CA ALA A 188 18.94 10.41 6.80
C ALA A 188 18.50 11.79 7.31
N LYS A 189 17.69 12.52 6.51
CA LYS A 189 17.13 13.84 6.87
C LYS A 189 16.27 13.79 8.13
N GLU A 190 15.49 12.73 8.28
CA GLU A 190 14.62 12.50 9.45
C GLU A 190 15.39 11.94 10.66
N ASN A 191 16.69 11.67 10.51
CA ASN A 191 17.57 11.15 11.55
C ASN A 191 17.01 9.89 12.23
N LEU A 192 16.38 9.02 11.45
CA LEU A 192 15.82 7.76 11.95
C LEU A 192 16.97 6.86 12.42
N LYS A 193 16.71 6.08 13.47
CA LYS A 193 17.70 5.18 14.10
C LYS A 193 17.30 3.72 14.03
N GLU A 194 16.07 3.45 13.65
CA GLU A 194 15.48 2.14 13.49
C GLU A 194 14.37 2.25 12.45
N ILE A 195 14.11 1.17 11.72
CA ILE A 195 12.95 1.02 10.84
C ILE A 195 12.50 -0.42 11.01
N SER A 196 11.26 -0.62 11.45
CA SER A 196 10.72 -1.96 11.69
C SER A 196 9.93 -2.47 10.49
N LEU A 197 9.19 -1.57 9.84
CA LEU A 197 8.34 -1.88 8.70
C LEU A 197 8.42 -0.79 7.65
N ILE A 198 8.48 -1.21 6.39
CA ILE A 198 8.23 -0.37 5.22
C ILE A 198 7.05 -0.98 4.45
N LYS A 199 6.00 -0.20 4.17
CA LYS A 199 4.95 -0.57 3.20
C LYS A 199 5.16 0.24 1.93
N ILE A 200 5.06 -0.41 0.78
CA ILE A 200 5.19 0.21 -0.54
C ILE A 200 3.96 -0.13 -1.38
N ASP A 201 3.23 0.90 -1.76
CA ASP A 201 2.01 0.81 -2.57
C ASP A 201 1.87 2.10 -3.39
N VAL A 202 2.63 2.16 -4.49
CA VAL A 202 2.84 3.39 -5.28
C VAL A 202 2.41 3.24 -6.73
N GLU A 203 1.60 2.23 -7.02
CA GLU A 203 0.95 2.01 -8.30
C GLU A 203 1.95 2.00 -9.48
N GLY A 204 2.97 1.14 -9.40
CA GLY A 204 3.92 0.84 -10.48
C GLY A 204 5.33 1.42 -10.31
N GLY A 205 5.54 2.23 -9.27
CA GLY A 205 6.83 2.83 -8.94
C GLY A 205 7.70 2.00 -7.97
N GLU A 206 7.26 0.79 -7.58
CA GLU A 206 7.81 0.05 -6.45
C GLU A 206 9.31 -0.23 -6.61
N TYR A 207 9.76 -0.59 -7.81
CA TYR A 207 11.19 -0.87 -8.06
C TYR A 207 12.05 0.39 -7.86
N LYS A 208 11.57 1.58 -8.23
CA LYS A 208 12.31 2.84 -8.05
C LYS A 208 12.39 3.23 -6.59
N VAL A 209 11.30 3.04 -5.85
CA VAL A 209 11.26 3.26 -4.40
C VAL A 209 12.31 2.39 -3.72
N LEU A 210 12.34 1.09 -4.04
CA LEU A 210 13.33 0.16 -3.48
C LEU A 210 14.77 0.50 -3.88
N ALA A 211 15.00 0.87 -5.14
CA ALA A 211 16.31 1.31 -5.61
C ALA A 211 16.84 2.55 -4.86
N GLY A 212 15.94 3.44 -4.42
CA GLY A 212 16.27 4.60 -3.58
C GLY A 212 16.30 4.33 -2.08
N LEU A 213 16.16 3.08 -1.64
CA LEU A 213 16.13 2.65 -0.23
C LEU A 213 17.24 1.63 0.11
N VAL A 214 18.12 1.30 -0.84
CA VAL A 214 19.06 0.18 -0.72
C VAL A 214 19.94 0.30 0.52
N ASP A 215 20.46 1.49 0.82
CA ASP A 215 21.37 1.68 1.95
C ASP A 215 20.63 1.52 3.29
N SER A 216 19.44 2.10 3.39
CA SER A 216 18.61 2.01 4.60
C SER A 216 18.09 0.59 4.83
N ILE A 217 17.67 -0.12 3.77
CA ILE A 217 17.25 -1.52 3.88
C ILE A 217 18.42 -2.37 4.37
N ARG A 218 19.62 -2.17 3.83
CA ARG A 218 20.83 -2.89 4.25
C ARG A 218 21.17 -2.64 5.72
N ILE A 219 21.05 -1.40 6.19
CA ILE A 219 21.41 -0.99 7.56
C ILE A 219 20.38 -1.46 8.58
N TYR A 220 19.09 -1.17 8.33
CA TYR A 220 18.03 -1.36 9.32
C TYR A 220 17.33 -2.72 9.22
N GLN A 221 17.48 -3.42 8.09
CA GLN A 221 16.84 -4.70 7.82
C GLN A 221 15.34 -4.75 8.21
N PRO A 222 14.50 -3.80 7.77
CA PRO A 222 13.08 -3.79 8.14
C PRO A 222 12.32 -4.95 7.49
N TYR A 223 11.16 -5.33 8.02
CA TYR A 223 10.16 -6.02 7.22
C TYR A 223 9.69 -5.11 6.07
N ILE A 224 9.42 -5.67 4.90
CA ILE A 224 8.91 -4.90 3.76
C ILE A 224 7.63 -5.54 3.24
N ILE A 225 6.55 -4.77 3.14
CA ILE A 225 5.31 -5.17 2.48
C ILE A 225 5.20 -4.39 1.18
N CYS A 226 5.07 -5.06 0.04
CA CYS A 226 4.99 -4.42 -1.26
C CYS A 226 3.76 -4.92 -2.02
N GLU A 227 2.92 -3.99 -2.52
CA GLU A 227 1.88 -4.33 -3.49
C GLU A 227 2.45 -4.30 -4.91
N ILE A 228 2.43 -5.45 -5.58
CA ILE A 228 2.95 -5.64 -6.94
C ILE A 228 1.79 -6.12 -7.80
N LEU A 229 1.29 -5.25 -8.69
CA LEU A 229 0.09 -5.54 -9.45
C LEU A 229 0.27 -6.73 -10.41
N PRO A 230 -0.79 -7.57 -10.55
CA PRO A 230 -0.71 -8.79 -11.34
C PRO A 230 -0.77 -8.52 -12.84
N LEU A 231 -0.56 -9.54 -13.68
CA LEU A 231 -0.65 -9.42 -15.15
C LEU A 231 -2.09 -9.37 -15.68
N ALA A 232 -2.91 -8.45 -15.16
CA ALA A 232 -4.32 -8.28 -15.54
C ALA A 232 -4.54 -7.48 -16.85
N SER A 233 -3.50 -6.80 -17.36
CA SER A 233 -3.61 -5.96 -18.56
C SER A 233 -3.61 -6.80 -19.84
N LYS A 234 -4.43 -6.42 -20.82
CA LYS A 234 -4.38 -6.99 -22.18
C LYS A 234 -3.26 -6.39 -23.03
N ALA A 235 -2.73 -5.22 -22.66
CA ALA A 235 -1.63 -4.57 -23.37
C ALA A 235 -0.30 -5.25 -23.05
N GLU A 236 0.40 -5.71 -24.08
CA GLU A 236 1.62 -6.50 -23.95
C GLU A 236 2.79 -5.72 -23.35
N ASP A 237 2.92 -4.45 -23.73
CA ASP A 237 3.93 -3.56 -23.16
C ASP A 237 3.71 -3.27 -21.66
N VAL A 238 2.46 -3.19 -21.23
CA VAL A 238 2.12 -3.07 -19.79
C VAL A 238 2.49 -4.34 -19.04
N LYS A 239 2.28 -5.52 -19.64
CA LYS A 239 2.71 -6.79 -19.04
C LYS A 239 4.23 -6.87 -18.93
N ASN A 240 4.93 -6.56 -20.02
CA ASN A 240 6.40 -6.55 -20.05
C ASN A 240 6.98 -5.59 -19.01
N PHE A 241 6.40 -4.39 -18.89
CA PHE A 241 6.78 -3.45 -17.84
C PHE A 241 6.62 -4.05 -16.43
N ARG A 242 5.50 -4.73 -16.15
CA ARG A 242 5.24 -5.36 -14.84
C ARG A 242 6.21 -6.51 -14.56
N ILE A 243 6.47 -7.36 -15.55
CA ILE A 243 7.45 -8.46 -15.45
C ILE A 243 8.84 -7.92 -15.11
N LEU A 244 9.31 -6.94 -15.89
CA LEU A 244 10.63 -6.32 -15.67
C LEU A 244 10.72 -5.62 -14.32
N SER A 245 9.65 -4.93 -13.90
CA SER A 245 9.61 -4.26 -12.59
C SER A 245 9.68 -5.28 -11.46
N ALA A 246 8.93 -6.38 -11.56
CA ALA A 246 8.95 -7.45 -10.57
C ALA A 246 10.33 -8.12 -10.49
N GLN A 247 10.97 -8.41 -11.64
CA GLN A 247 12.33 -8.96 -11.68
C GLN A 247 13.31 -8.06 -10.95
N LYS A 248 13.29 -6.74 -11.21
CA LYS A 248 14.16 -5.78 -10.50
C LYS A 248 13.90 -5.74 -9.00
N ILE A 249 12.63 -5.78 -8.58
CA ILE A 249 12.26 -5.81 -7.15
C ILE A 249 12.84 -7.07 -6.49
N PHE A 250 12.66 -8.23 -7.14
CA PHE A 250 13.15 -9.50 -6.65
C PHE A 250 14.68 -9.54 -6.57
N GLU A 251 15.38 -9.04 -7.59
CA GLU A 251 16.84 -8.93 -7.65
C GLU A 251 17.36 -8.06 -6.50
N ILE A 252 16.85 -6.83 -6.35
CA ILE A 252 17.28 -5.90 -5.29
C ILE A 252 17.16 -6.53 -3.90
N LEU A 253 16.02 -7.15 -3.61
CA LEU A 253 15.77 -7.71 -2.28
C LEU A 253 16.51 -9.04 -2.06
N SER A 254 16.73 -9.83 -3.11
CA SER A 254 17.59 -11.02 -3.03
C SER A 254 19.04 -10.66 -2.73
N ASP A 255 19.57 -9.61 -3.38
CA ASP A 255 20.92 -9.08 -3.14
C ASP A 255 21.09 -8.48 -1.74
N LEU A 256 19.99 -8.12 -1.09
CA LEU A 256 19.93 -7.63 0.29
C LEU A 256 19.63 -8.75 1.30
N ASP A 257 19.65 -10.01 0.87
CA ASP A 257 19.40 -11.20 1.69
C ASP A 257 18.00 -11.25 2.32
N TYR A 258 16.96 -10.94 1.54
CA TYR A 258 15.57 -11.11 1.93
C TYR A 258 14.97 -12.41 1.37
N SER A 259 14.13 -13.04 2.18
CA SER A 259 13.17 -14.06 1.74
C SER A 259 11.89 -13.41 1.24
N VAL A 260 11.22 -14.04 0.28
CA VAL A 260 9.99 -13.53 -0.33
C VAL A 260 8.81 -14.43 0.03
N TYR A 261 7.72 -13.80 0.47
CA TYR A 261 6.47 -14.46 0.80
C TYR A 261 5.32 -13.80 0.04
N ASN A 262 4.50 -14.59 -0.64
CA ASN A 262 3.21 -14.12 -1.15
C ASN A 262 2.17 -14.18 -0.04
N ILE A 263 1.36 -13.11 0.10
CA ILE A 263 0.25 -13.04 1.04
C ILE A 263 -1.00 -13.54 0.31
N ALA A 264 -1.22 -14.85 0.29
CA ALA A 264 -2.31 -15.47 -0.47
C ALA A 264 -3.68 -15.23 0.17
N ASN A 265 -4.74 -15.32 -0.65
CA ASN A 265 -6.17 -15.15 -0.33
C ASN A 265 -6.56 -15.43 1.15
N LYS A 266 -6.61 -14.34 1.94
CA LYS A 266 -7.19 -14.27 3.28
C LYS A 266 -6.42 -15.03 4.38
N ARG A 267 -5.15 -14.62 4.61
CA ARG A 267 -4.40 -14.63 5.90
C ARG A 267 -3.18 -15.56 5.97
N THR A 268 -2.91 -16.37 4.95
CA THR A 268 -1.71 -17.22 4.92
C THR A 268 -0.59 -16.52 4.16
N ILE A 269 0.65 -16.76 4.58
CA ILE A 269 1.82 -16.41 3.80
C ILE A 269 2.43 -17.69 3.24
N GLN A 270 2.94 -17.60 2.02
CA GLN A 270 3.61 -18.71 1.36
C GLN A 270 4.96 -18.23 0.86
N GLN A 271 6.03 -18.92 1.25
CA GLN A 271 7.36 -18.63 0.71
C GLN A 271 7.37 -18.92 -0.79
N VAL A 272 7.93 -18.00 -1.57
CA VAL A 272 8.05 -18.11 -3.02
C VAL A 272 9.49 -17.87 -3.45
N GLU A 273 9.91 -18.57 -4.51
CA GLU A 273 11.23 -18.38 -5.13
C GLU A 273 11.22 -17.31 -6.22
N GLU A 274 10.03 -16.81 -6.59
CA GLU A 274 9.84 -15.76 -7.58
C GLU A 274 8.51 -15.02 -7.36
N LEU A 275 8.37 -13.83 -7.96
CA LEU A 275 7.13 -13.07 -7.94
C LEU A 275 6.20 -13.56 -9.07
N SER A 276 5.15 -14.31 -8.71
CA SER A 276 4.26 -14.97 -9.69
C SER A 276 3.40 -14.02 -10.51
N LEU A 277 3.22 -12.77 -10.06
CA LEU A 277 2.32 -11.76 -10.66
C LEU A 277 0.90 -12.30 -10.95
N SER A 278 0.46 -13.27 -10.12
CA SER A 278 -0.83 -13.95 -10.20
C SER A 278 -1.99 -13.03 -9.85
N LEU A 279 -3.14 -13.24 -10.49
CA LEU A 279 -4.38 -12.53 -10.17
C LEU A 279 -4.91 -12.84 -8.75
N GLU A 280 -4.40 -13.89 -8.11
CA GLU A 280 -4.87 -14.35 -6.80
C GLU A 280 -4.29 -13.57 -5.61
N SER A 281 -3.11 -12.96 -5.77
CA SER A 281 -2.54 -12.05 -4.77
C SER A 281 -1.48 -11.14 -5.39
N CYS A 282 -1.57 -9.86 -5.06
CA CYS A 282 -0.60 -8.82 -5.38
C CYS A 282 0.23 -8.37 -4.18
N ASN A 283 0.01 -8.92 -2.99
CA ASN A 283 0.71 -8.45 -1.78
C ASN A 283 1.82 -9.42 -1.41
N TYR A 284 3.03 -8.88 -1.24
CA TYR A 284 4.22 -9.65 -0.88
C TYR A 284 4.81 -9.11 0.42
N LEU A 285 5.22 -10.03 1.29
CA LEU A 285 6.01 -9.75 2.48
C LEU A 285 7.44 -10.21 2.22
N PHE A 286 8.39 -9.32 2.44
CA PHE A 286 9.81 -9.62 2.39
C PHE A 286 10.37 -9.55 3.81
N ILE A 287 11.13 -10.58 4.17
CA ILE A 287 11.69 -10.73 5.52
C ILE A 287 13.22 -10.86 5.39
N PRO A 288 14.02 -10.11 6.15
CA PRO A 288 15.46 -10.33 6.18
C PRO A 288 15.76 -11.75 6.65
N LYS A 289 16.60 -12.50 5.92
CA LYS A 289 16.94 -13.89 6.27
C LYS A 289 17.52 -14.04 7.68
N SER A 290 18.13 -12.98 8.24
CA SER A 290 18.67 -12.95 9.60
C SER A 290 17.60 -13.11 10.69
N ILE A 291 16.35 -12.73 10.40
CA ILE A 291 15.20 -12.80 11.32
C ILE A 291 14.06 -13.66 10.76
N ASP A 292 14.29 -14.35 9.65
CA ASP A 292 13.29 -15.18 8.99
C ASP A 292 13.15 -16.56 9.66
N HIS A 293 12.28 -16.60 10.66
CA HIS A 293 11.88 -17.82 11.36
C HIS A 293 10.88 -18.68 10.58
N TYR A 294 10.39 -18.20 9.43
CA TYR A 294 9.38 -18.88 8.60
C TYR A 294 10.00 -19.64 7.43
N SER A 295 11.27 -19.38 7.13
CA SER A 295 12.00 -20.06 6.05
C SER A 295 12.01 -21.57 6.24
N VAL A 296 11.60 -22.29 5.19
CA VAL A 296 11.77 -23.74 5.16
C VAL A 296 13.25 -24.02 4.90
N LYS A 297 13.95 -24.65 5.85
CA LYS A 297 15.32 -25.15 5.58
C LYS A 297 15.26 -26.08 4.37
N PRO A 298 16.12 -25.91 3.35
CA PRO A 298 16.11 -26.78 2.18
C PRO A 298 16.37 -28.21 2.64
N THR A 299 15.33 -29.04 2.61
CA THR A 299 15.51 -30.49 2.71
C THR A 299 15.88 -30.98 1.33
N ASN A 300 16.96 -31.77 1.23
CA ASN A 300 17.43 -32.37 -0.01
C ASN A 300 16.41 -33.39 -0.57
N LYS A 301 15.24 -32.93 -1.02
CA LYS A 301 14.29 -33.72 -1.81
C LYS A 301 13.61 -32.82 -2.83
N LYS A 302 13.98 -33.02 -4.10
CA LYS A 302 13.20 -32.62 -5.27
C LYS A 302 11.80 -33.23 -5.15
N HIS A 303 10.82 -32.47 -4.68
CA HIS A 303 9.43 -32.45 -5.15
C HIS A 303 8.64 -31.39 -4.39
N SER A 304 7.74 -30.73 -5.12
CA SER A 304 6.85 -29.65 -4.69
C SER A 304 6.25 -29.89 -3.30
N ASN A 305 6.64 -29.06 -2.33
CA ASN A 305 5.97 -28.99 -1.04
C ASN A 305 5.39 -27.58 -0.89
N THR A 306 4.12 -27.42 -1.25
CA THR A 306 3.27 -26.37 -0.67
C THR A 306 3.03 -26.75 0.79
N MET A 307 3.74 -26.10 1.71
CA MET A 307 3.33 -26.06 3.12
C MET A 307 2.86 -24.65 3.45
N GLU A 308 1.61 -24.54 3.91
CA GLU A 308 1.03 -23.32 4.45
C GLU A 308 1.75 -22.97 5.76
N ALA A 309 2.63 -21.97 5.73
CA ALA A 309 3.20 -21.41 6.95
C ALA A 309 2.21 -20.35 7.50
N MET A 310 1.54 -20.67 8.60
CA MET A 310 0.87 -19.63 9.38
C MET A 310 1.92 -18.89 10.19
N LEU A 311 1.99 -17.56 10.05
CA LEU A 311 2.81 -16.74 10.95
C LEU A 311 2.32 -16.97 12.40
N GLN A 312 3.06 -17.72 13.20
CA GLN A 312 2.80 -17.86 14.64
C GLN A 312 3.22 -16.54 15.35
N PRO A 313 2.51 -16.08 16.39
CA PRO A 313 2.96 -14.97 17.21
C PRO A 313 4.29 -15.32 17.91
N ILE A 314 5.18 -14.34 18.06
CA ILE A 314 6.37 -14.42 18.91
C ILE A 314 5.92 -14.42 20.38
#